data_AF-A0A061NJC6-F1
#
_entry.id   AF-A0A061NJC6-F1
#
_cell.length_a   1.000
_cell.length_b   1.000
_cell.length_c   1.000
_cell.angle_alpha   90.00
_cell.angle_beta   90.00
_cell.angle_gamma   90.00
#
_symmetry.space_group_name_H-M   'P 1'
#
loop_
_entity.id
_entity.type
_entity.pdbx_description
1 polymer ?
#
loop_
_entity_poly.entity_id
_entity_poly.type
_entity_poly.pdbx_seq_one_letter_code
_entity_poly.pdbx_strand_id
1 'polypeptide(L)'
;MEGFLDELRNFTDMTTQSSIVDGFLAISLTFVLSMIITFLYQKTHKGARYAQSFIHTIVIMSMVVSVIMIVIGNNIAVAFGLVGAFSIIRFRSAMNDPKDIAFIFFGMAAGIASGLGFYLLAILFTITVSVIIYFLYVIDYGGGQSVQKRMRITIPENMHYENVFDETFNEYLHDYKLTNVETTNLGTMYQ
;
A
#
# COMPACT_ATOMS: atom_id res chain seq x y z
N MET A 1 21.91 21.56 -49.19
CA MET A 1 21.54 20.29 -48.54
C MET A 1 21.81 20.32 -47.03
N GLU A 2 22.76 21.13 -46.55
CA GLU A 2 23.07 21.25 -45.10
C GLU A 2 22.02 22.03 -44.30
N GLY A 3 21.40 23.10 -44.84
CA GLY A 3 20.36 23.85 -44.12
C GLY A 3 19.09 23.07 -43.77
N PHE A 4 18.74 22.05 -44.57
CA PHE A 4 17.60 21.16 -44.29
C PHE A 4 17.93 20.13 -43.21
N LEU A 5 19.20 19.71 -43.12
CA LEU A 5 19.68 18.82 -42.06
C LEU A 5 19.79 19.57 -40.72
N ASP A 6 20.15 20.86 -40.75
CA ASP A 6 20.13 21.73 -39.57
C ASP A 6 18.71 22.06 -39.10
N GLU A 7 17.76 22.24 -40.01
CA GLU A 7 16.34 22.34 -39.66
C GLU A 7 15.81 21.05 -39.03
N LEU A 8 16.09 19.88 -39.62
CA LEU A 8 15.71 18.59 -39.03
C LEU A 8 16.39 18.34 -37.68
N ARG A 9 17.64 18.78 -37.50
CA ARG A 9 18.35 18.68 -36.23
C ARG A 9 17.76 19.61 -35.18
N ASN A 10 17.41 20.85 -35.53
CA ASN A 10 16.72 21.78 -34.61
C ASN A 10 15.30 21.29 -34.26
N PHE A 11 14.54 20.74 -35.20
CA PHE A 11 13.24 20.12 -34.90
C PHE A 11 13.37 18.91 -33.99
N THR A 12 14.42 18.11 -34.15
CA THR A 12 14.73 16.97 -33.28
C THR A 12 15.20 17.42 -31.90
N ASP A 13 16.06 18.45 -31.81
CA ASP A 13 16.57 18.97 -30.54
C ASP A 13 15.46 19.67 -29.73
N MET A 14 14.56 20.42 -30.37
CA MET A 14 13.41 21.04 -29.68
C MET A 14 12.39 20.01 -29.19
N THR A 15 12.12 18.95 -29.96
CA THR A 15 11.20 17.87 -29.53
C THR A 15 11.83 16.96 -28.47
N THR A 16 13.13 16.71 -28.55
CA THR A 16 13.86 15.88 -27.55
C THR A 16 14.04 16.63 -26.23
N GLN A 17 14.34 17.94 -26.27
CA GLN A 17 14.41 18.76 -25.05
C GLN A 17 13.05 18.86 -24.35
N SER A 18 11.94 19.04 -25.10
CA SER A 18 10.60 19.03 -24.50
C SER A 18 10.30 17.69 -23.80
N SER A 19 10.64 16.58 -24.46
CA SER A 19 10.35 15.23 -23.93
C SER A 19 11.11 14.90 -22.63
N ILE A 20 12.36 15.34 -22.49
CA ILE A 20 13.14 15.12 -21.27
C ILE A 20 12.63 15.98 -20.12
N VAL A 21 12.26 17.23 -20.40
CA VAL A 21 11.68 18.15 -19.40
C VAL A 21 10.34 17.62 -18.90
N ASP A 22 9.49 17.12 -19.79
CA ASP A 22 8.21 16.51 -19.44
C ASP A 22 8.40 15.24 -18.59
N GLY A 23 9.35 14.37 -18.97
CA GLY A 23 9.69 13.19 -18.17
C GLY A 23 10.21 13.53 -16.76
N PHE A 24 11.05 14.55 -16.64
CA PHE A 24 11.55 15.00 -15.34
C PHE A 24 10.44 15.61 -14.47
N LEU A 25 9.54 16.40 -15.08
CA LEU A 25 8.36 16.93 -14.41
C LEU A 25 7.43 15.83 -13.94
N ALA A 26 7.18 14.81 -14.76
CA ALA A 26 6.35 13.66 -14.43
C ALA A 26 6.88 12.89 -13.21
N ILE A 27 8.19 12.59 -13.18
CA ILE A 27 8.83 11.89 -12.07
C ILE A 27 8.78 12.75 -10.79
N SER A 28 9.11 14.03 -10.90
CA SER A 28 9.08 14.97 -9.77
C SER A 28 7.67 15.09 -9.18
N LEU A 29 6.66 15.22 -10.04
CA LEU A 29 5.26 15.26 -9.62
C LEU A 29 4.84 13.94 -8.96
N THR A 30 5.21 12.80 -9.54
CA THR A 30 4.92 11.47 -8.98
C THR A 30 5.50 11.33 -7.59
N PHE A 31 6.74 11.79 -7.37
CA PHE A 31 7.37 11.78 -6.06
C PHE A 31 6.55 12.58 -5.05
N VAL A 32 6.15 13.81 -5.38
CA VAL A 32 5.32 14.66 -4.52
C VAL A 32 3.97 14.00 -4.21
N LEU A 33 3.28 13.47 -5.22
CA LEU A 33 2.00 12.77 -5.04
C LEU A 33 2.16 11.53 -4.16
N SER A 34 3.20 10.73 -4.38
CA SER A 34 3.48 9.55 -3.56
C SER A 34 3.80 9.90 -2.10
N MET A 35 4.40 11.07 -1.85
CA MET A 35 4.64 11.59 -0.50
C MET A 35 3.32 11.95 0.19
N ILE A 36 2.36 12.56 -0.53
CA ILE A 36 1.02 12.85 -0.01
C ILE A 36 0.29 11.54 0.34
N ILE A 37 0.36 10.54 -0.55
CA ILE A 37 -0.29 9.23 -0.36
C ILE A 37 0.28 8.52 0.87
N THR A 38 1.60 8.48 1.01
CA THR A 38 2.26 7.83 2.15
C THR A 38 2.10 8.59 3.46
N PHE A 39 1.97 9.92 3.43
CA PHE A 39 1.59 10.71 4.59
C PHE A 39 0.17 10.38 5.05
N LEU A 40 -0.78 10.28 4.11
CA LEU A 40 -2.14 9.87 4.41
C LEU A 40 -2.20 8.45 5.00
N TYR A 41 -1.41 7.53 4.46
CA TYR A 41 -1.29 6.18 4.98
C TYR A 41 -0.86 6.19 6.45
N GLN A 42 0.22 6.91 6.77
CA GLN A 42 0.73 7.04 8.13
C GLN A 42 -0.32 7.59 9.10
N LYS A 43 -1.13 8.57 8.66
CA LYS A 43 -2.18 9.17 9.48
C LYS A 43 -3.40 8.26 9.67
N THR A 44 -3.73 7.46 8.66
CA THR A 44 -4.93 6.60 8.63
C THR A 44 -4.69 5.23 9.27
N HIS A 45 -3.43 4.83 9.44
CA HIS A 45 -3.09 3.50 9.96
C HIS A 45 -3.41 3.38 11.46
N LYS A 46 -4.31 2.45 11.82
CA LYS A 46 -4.74 2.18 13.20
C LYS A 46 -3.98 1.03 13.89
N GLY A 47 -2.98 0.42 13.22
CA GLY A 47 -2.22 -0.74 13.70
C GLY A 47 -1.03 -0.40 14.62
N ALA A 48 -0.51 -1.41 15.32
CA ALA A 48 0.52 -1.27 16.37
C ALA A 48 1.91 -0.80 15.87
N ARG A 49 2.21 -0.94 14.58
CA ARG A 49 3.40 -0.39 13.91
C ARG A 49 3.26 -0.52 12.39
N TYR A 50 3.45 0.56 11.64
CA TYR A 50 3.67 0.45 10.20
C TYR A 50 5.15 0.15 9.91
N ALA A 51 5.43 -0.59 8.83
CA ALA A 51 6.79 -0.86 8.41
C ALA A 51 7.33 0.31 7.57
N GLN A 52 8.52 0.84 7.91
CA GLN A 52 9.16 1.88 7.09
C GLN A 52 9.43 1.39 5.65
N SER A 53 9.77 0.11 5.51
CA SER A 53 9.94 -0.54 4.21
C SER A 53 8.68 -0.41 3.34
N PHE A 54 7.49 -0.50 3.92
CA PHE A 54 6.24 -0.39 3.18
C PHE A 54 6.01 1.01 2.60
N ILE A 55 6.30 2.06 3.38
CA ILE A 55 6.23 3.45 2.89
C ILE A 55 7.21 3.66 1.73
N HIS A 56 8.45 3.18 1.88
CA HIS A 56 9.45 3.25 0.81
C HIS A 56 8.98 2.48 -0.44
N THR A 57 8.37 1.31 -0.27
CA THR A 57 7.83 0.52 -1.39
C THR A 57 6.75 1.28 -2.14
N ILE A 58 5.82 1.98 -1.47
CA ILE A 58 4.80 2.78 -2.17
C ILE A 58 5.47 3.86 -3.04
N VAL A 59 6.43 4.60 -2.48
CA VAL A 59 7.14 5.67 -3.22
C VAL A 59 7.89 5.10 -4.43
N ILE A 60 8.68 4.04 -4.20
CA ILE A 60 9.47 3.39 -5.26
C ILE A 60 8.55 2.84 -6.34
N MET A 61 7.49 2.11 -5.98
CA MET A 61 6.55 1.53 -6.95
C MET A 61 5.83 2.61 -7.77
N SER A 62 5.42 3.71 -7.13
CA SER A 62 4.77 4.83 -7.83
C SER A 62 5.70 5.45 -8.89
N MET A 63 6.96 5.70 -8.52
CA MET A 63 7.96 6.26 -9.44
C MET A 63 8.31 5.28 -10.57
N VAL A 64 8.51 4.00 -10.26
CA VAL A 64 8.80 2.97 -11.27
C VAL A 64 7.66 2.89 -12.28
N VAL A 65 6.41 2.90 -11.82
CA VAL A 65 5.24 2.87 -12.71
C VAL A 65 5.15 4.13 -13.58
N SER A 66 5.49 5.30 -13.04
CA SER A 66 5.55 6.53 -13.84
C SER A 66 6.59 6.45 -14.95
N VAL A 67 7.80 5.99 -14.64
CA VAL A 67 8.87 5.78 -15.65
C VAL A 67 8.44 4.76 -16.69
N ILE A 68 7.84 3.65 -16.28
CA ILE A 68 7.30 2.64 -17.19
C ILE A 68 6.28 3.29 -18.15
N MET A 69 5.38 4.13 -17.66
CA MET A 69 4.39 4.80 -18.51
C MET A 69 5.00 5.84 -19.44
N ILE A 70 6.02 6.58 -19.02
CA ILE A 70 6.76 7.51 -19.90
C ILE A 70 7.42 6.73 -21.05
N VAL A 71 8.03 5.58 -20.75
CA VAL A 71 8.68 4.72 -21.76
C VAL A 71 7.66 4.11 -22.73
N ILE A 72 6.48 3.74 -22.22
CA ILE A 72 5.39 3.17 -23.04
C ILE A 72 4.75 4.25 -23.92
N GLY A 73 4.64 5.49 -23.41
CA GLY A 73 3.95 6.59 -24.07
C GLY A 73 2.50 6.22 -24.40
N ASN A 74 2.12 6.34 -25.69
CA ASN A 74 0.76 6.10 -26.16
C ASN A 74 0.52 4.68 -26.73
N ASN A 75 1.34 3.69 -26.37
CA ASN A 75 1.21 2.34 -26.92
C ASN A 75 0.20 1.47 -26.14
N ILE A 76 -1.01 1.39 -26.68
CA ILE A 76 -2.12 0.57 -26.15
C ILE A 76 -1.71 -0.90 -25.94
N ALA A 77 -0.86 -1.47 -26.80
CA ALA A 77 -0.44 -2.88 -26.70
C ALA A 77 0.33 -3.17 -25.40
N VAL A 78 1.15 -2.22 -24.93
CA VAL A 78 1.92 -2.38 -23.69
C VAL A 78 1.08 -2.08 -22.46
N ALA A 79 0.10 -1.18 -22.55
CA ALA A 79 -0.89 -0.97 -21.49
C ALA A 79 -1.68 -2.27 -21.19
N PHE A 80 -2.10 -2.99 -22.23
CA PHE A 80 -2.70 -4.33 -22.06
C PHE A 80 -1.69 -5.36 -21.51
N GLY A 81 -0.42 -5.28 -21.93
CA GLY A 81 0.65 -6.10 -21.38
C GLY A 81 0.88 -5.88 -19.88
N LEU A 82 0.80 -4.64 -19.40
CA LEU A 82 0.94 -4.28 -17.99
C LEU A 82 -0.22 -4.81 -17.14
N VAL A 83 -1.45 -4.74 -17.63
CA VAL A 83 -2.63 -5.37 -16.98
C VAL A 83 -2.44 -6.88 -16.90
N GLY A 84 -1.92 -7.49 -17.97
CA GLY A 84 -1.52 -8.91 -17.98
C GLY A 84 -0.45 -9.23 -16.94
N ALA A 85 0.60 -8.40 -16.83
CA ALA A 85 1.66 -8.58 -15.85
C ALA A 85 1.12 -8.45 -14.41
N PHE A 86 0.24 -7.47 -14.13
CA PHE A 86 -0.41 -7.33 -12.83
C PHE A 86 -1.25 -8.56 -12.46
N SER A 87 -1.89 -9.21 -13.44
CA SER A 87 -2.66 -10.43 -13.20
C SER A 87 -1.82 -11.63 -12.74
N ILE A 88 -0.51 -11.62 -13.04
CA ILE A 88 0.44 -12.66 -12.63
C ILE A 88 0.97 -12.40 -11.21
N ILE A 89 0.91 -11.14 -10.72
CA ILE A 89 1.38 -10.80 -9.37
C ILE A 89 0.45 -11.44 -8.34
N ARG A 90 0.84 -12.63 -7.88
CA ARG A 90 0.17 -13.34 -6.79
C ARG A 90 0.73 -12.82 -5.47
N PHE A 91 -0.10 -12.12 -4.70
CA PHE A 91 0.20 -11.81 -3.29
C PHE A 91 0.19 -13.13 -2.50
N ARG A 92 1.36 -13.78 -2.43
CA ARG A 92 1.54 -15.11 -1.81
C ARG A 92 1.83 -15.02 -0.32
N SER A 93 2.31 -13.88 0.18
CA SER A 93 2.38 -13.58 1.60
C SER A 93 1.09 -12.90 2.06
N ALA A 94 0.59 -13.27 3.23
CA ALA A 94 -0.49 -12.53 3.87
C ALA A 94 -0.01 -11.09 4.12
N MET A 95 -0.47 -10.13 3.32
CA MET A 95 -0.33 -8.74 3.69
C MET A 95 -1.12 -8.51 4.97
N ASN A 96 -0.49 -7.86 5.94
CA ASN A 96 -1.01 -7.73 7.30
C ASN A 96 -2.38 -7.04 7.32
N ASP A 97 -2.64 -6.10 6.41
CA ASP A 97 -3.92 -5.42 6.26
C ASP A 97 -4.28 -5.27 4.76
N PRO A 98 -5.49 -5.65 4.32
CA PRO A 98 -5.97 -5.39 2.96
C PRO A 98 -5.88 -3.92 2.53
N LYS A 99 -5.94 -2.97 3.47
CA LYS A 99 -5.74 -1.54 3.18
C LYS A 99 -4.34 -1.27 2.60
N ASP A 100 -3.33 -2.03 3.00
CA ASP A 100 -1.97 -1.85 2.49
C ASP A 100 -1.91 -2.09 0.96
N ILE A 101 -2.66 -3.08 0.44
CA ILE A 101 -2.76 -3.33 -1.01
C ILE A 101 -3.36 -2.09 -1.69
N ALA A 102 -4.45 -1.57 -1.14
CA ALA A 102 -5.16 -0.44 -1.72
C ALA A 102 -4.27 0.81 -1.84
N PHE A 103 -3.42 1.08 -0.83
CA PHE A 103 -2.46 2.20 -0.90
C PHE A 103 -1.36 1.99 -1.93
N ILE A 104 -0.88 0.76 -2.14
CA ILE A 104 0.06 0.46 -3.23
C ILE A 104 -0.60 0.74 -4.58
N PHE A 105 -1.81 0.23 -4.82
CA PHE A 105 -2.54 0.50 -6.06
C PHE A 105 -2.87 1.98 -6.26
N PHE A 106 -3.17 2.69 -5.18
CA PHE A 106 -3.41 4.13 -5.24
C PHE A 106 -2.15 4.90 -5.69
N GLY A 107 -0.98 4.57 -5.13
CA GLY A 107 0.31 5.13 -5.57
C GLY A 107 0.63 4.80 -7.02
N MET A 108 0.44 3.54 -7.43
CA MET A 108 0.65 3.12 -8.81
C MET A 108 -0.27 3.85 -9.78
N ALA A 109 -1.56 4.00 -9.47
CA ALA A 109 -2.51 4.72 -10.31
C ALA A 109 -2.14 6.21 -10.47
N ALA A 110 -1.68 6.86 -9.39
CA ALA A 110 -1.16 8.22 -9.46
C ALA A 110 0.09 8.31 -10.36
N GLY A 111 1.00 7.33 -10.25
CA GLY A 111 2.19 7.19 -11.11
C GLY A 111 1.85 6.97 -12.59
N ILE A 112 0.78 6.21 -12.88
CA ILE A 112 0.29 6.02 -14.26
C ILE A 112 -0.18 7.36 -14.82
N ALA A 113 -1.03 8.08 -14.09
CA ALA A 113 -1.61 9.33 -14.56
C ALA A 113 -0.52 10.40 -14.82
N SER A 114 0.47 10.52 -13.94
CA SER A 114 1.60 11.43 -14.12
C SER A 114 2.54 10.97 -15.24
N GLY A 115 2.79 9.66 -15.39
CA GLY A 115 3.66 9.11 -16.43
C GLY A 115 3.07 9.20 -17.84
N LEU A 116 1.74 9.26 -17.97
CA LEU A 116 1.05 9.52 -19.24
C LEU A 116 1.01 11.02 -19.62
N GLY A 117 1.53 11.91 -18.77
CA GLY A 117 1.49 13.36 -18.98
C GLY A 117 0.19 14.04 -18.54
N PHE A 118 -0.76 13.32 -17.93
CA PHE A 118 -2.01 13.88 -17.42
C PHE A 118 -1.85 14.45 -16.00
N TYR A 119 -1.00 15.47 -15.86
CA TYR A 119 -0.62 16.04 -14.55
C TYR A 119 -1.81 16.54 -13.73
N LEU A 120 -2.73 17.29 -14.36
CA LEU A 120 -3.90 17.84 -13.66
C LEU A 120 -4.82 16.72 -13.15
N LEU A 121 -5.01 15.68 -13.97
CA LEU A 121 -5.81 14.52 -13.59
C LEU A 121 -5.16 13.75 -12.45
N ALA A 122 -3.84 13.56 -12.48
CA ALA A 122 -3.09 12.90 -11.40
C ALA A 122 -3.28 13.63 -10.06
N ILE A 123 -3.15 14.96 -10.06
CA ILE A 123 -3.34 15.79 -8.87
C ILE A 123 -4.78 15.68 -8.35
N LEU A 124 -5.78 15.88 -9.22
CA LEU A 124 -7.20 15.80 -8.85
C LEU A 124 -7.56 14.41 -8.31
N PHE A 125 -7.08 13.35 -8.94
CA PHE A 125 -7.27 11.98 -8.51
C PHE A 125 -6.67 11.74 -7.12
N THR A 126 -5.40 12.10 -6.93
CA THR A 126 -4.73 11.92 -5.64
C THR A 126 -5.43 12.70 -4.53
N ILE A 127 -5.80 13.96 -4.76
CA ILE A 127 -6.51 14.76 -3.76
C ILE A 127 -7.88 14.16 -3.44
N THR A 128 -8.68 13.83 -4.46
CA THR A 128 -10.05 13.32 -4.28
C THR A 128 -10.07 12.02 -3.49
N VAL A 129 -9.26 11.04 -3.90
CA VAL A 129 -9.16 9.75 -3.20
C VAL A 129 -8.61 9.93 -1.79
N SER A 130 -7.64 10.83 -1.61
CA SER A 130 -7.08 11.13 -0.29
C SER A 130 -8.12 11.71 0.67
N VAL A 131 -8.96 12.63 0.20
CA VAL A 131 -10.06 13.21 0.98
C VAL A 131 -11.08 12.14 1.35
N ILE A 132 -11.45 11.26 0.42
CA ILE A 132 -12.40 10.16 0.69
C ILE A 132 -11.86 9.21 1.77
N ILE A 133 -10.60 8.79 1.63
CA ILE A 133 -9.95 7.91 2.61
C ILE A 133 -9.89 8.59 3.99
N TYR A 134 -9.53 9.88 4.03
CA TYR A 134 -9.48 10.63 5.28
C TYR A 134 -10.85 10.78 5.93
N PHE A 135 -11.89 11.05 5.13
CA PHE A 135 -13.27 11.14 5.62
C PHE A 135 -13.76 9.80 6.20
N LEU A 136 -13.46 8.69 5.52
CA LEU A 136 -13.77 7.34 5.98
C LEU A 136 -13.08 7.02 7.33
N TYR A 137 -11.84 7.48 7.48
CA TYR A 137 -11.09 7.38 8.72
C TYR A 137 -11.72 8.18 9.87
N VAL A 138 -12.13 9.43 9.61
CA VAL A 138 -12.73 10.33 10.61
C VAL A 138 -14.07 9.79 11.12
N ILE A 139 -14.88 9.18 10.25
CA ILE A 139 -16.18 8.61 10.63
C ILE A 139 -16.02 7.26 11.36
N ASP A 140 -14.80 6.71 11.42
CA ASP A 140 -14.55 5.34 11.87
C ASP A 140 -15.47 4.32 11.18
N TYR A 141 -15.67 4.51 9.88
CA TYR A 141 -16.57 3.69 9.11
C TYR A 141 -16.03 2.25 9.04
N GLY A 142 -16.81 1.30 9.56
CA GLY A 142 -16.41 -0.10 9.69
C GLY A 142 -15.63 -0.43 10.97
N GLY A 143 -15.59 0.47 11.96
CA GLY A 143 -15.11 0.20 13.31
C GLY A 143 -15.98 -0.83 14.04
N GLY A 144 -15.77 -2.12 13.75
CA GLY A 144 -16.35 -3.20 14.53
C GLY A 144 -15.69 -3.25 15.91
N GLN A 145 -16.50 -3.21 16.97
CA GLN A 145 -16.08 -3.45 18.35
C GLN A 145 -15.59 -4.90 18.52
N SER A 146 -14.40 -5.19 18.04
CA SER A 146 -13.72 -6.47 18.25
C SER A 146 -12.30 -6.16 18.68
N VAL A 147 -12.19 -5.61 19.89
CA VAL A 147 -10.96 -5.72 20.67
C VAL A 147 -10.92 -7.16 21.19
N GLN A 148 -10.86 -8.15 20.27
CA GLN A 148 -10.54 -9.51 20.65
C GLN A 148 -9.06 -9.54 21.00
N LYS A 149 -8.78 -9.31 22.28
CA LYS A 149 -7.44 -9.52 22.85
C LYS A 149 -7.27 -11.01 23.06
N ARG A 150 -6.26 -11.59 22.43
CA ARG A 150 -5.84 -12.97 22.73
C ARG A 150 -4.99 -12.95 24.00
N MET A 151 -5.47 -13.60 25.05
CA MET A 151 -4.71 -13.84 26.27
C MET A 151 -4.14 -15.26 26.22
N ARG A 152 -2.84 -15.40 26.42
CA ARG A 152 -2.17 -16.71 26.57
C ARG A 152 -1.88 -16.94 28.04
N ILE A 153 -2.35 -18.06 28.57
CA ILE A 153 -2.13 -18.48 29.94
C ILE A 153 -1.41 -19.82 29.88
N THR A 154 -0.33 -19.96 30.63
CA THR A 154 0.31 -21.26 30.82
C THR A 154 -0.05 -21.81 32.18
N ILE A 155 -0.39 -23.10 32.22
CA ILE A 155 -0.88 -23.79 33.41
C ILE A 155 0.08 -24.94 33.73
N PRO A 156 0.45 -25.15 35.01
CA PRO A 156 1.20 -26.32 35.44
C PRO A 156 0.40 -27.65 35.32
N GLU A 157 1.02 -28.78 34.93
CA GLU A 157 0.34 -30.10 34.79
C GLU A 157 -0.30 -30.57 36.09
N ASN A 158 0.18 -30.04 37.22
CA ASN A 158 -0.31 -30.40 38.54
C ASN A 158 -1.69 -29.76 38.85
N MET A 159 -2.30 -29.06 37.90
CA MET A 159 -3.55 -28.32 38.06
C MET A 159 -4.63 -28.88 37.12
N HIS A 160 -5.75 -29.33 37.69
CA HIS A 160 -6.93 -29.74 36.92
C HIS A 160 -7.57 -28.52 36.25
N TYR A 161 -7.24 -28.28 34.98
CA TYR A 161 -7.52 -27.06 34.22
C TYR A 161 -8.99 -26.86 33.81
N GLU A 162 -9.84 -27.87 33.99
CA GLU A 162 -11.10 -27.98 33.26
C GLU A 162 -12.16 -26.93 33.65
N ASN A 163 -12.06 -26.30 34.83
CA ASN A 163 -12.98 -25.23 35.27
C ASN A 163 -12.33 -24.11 36.12
N VAL A 164 -10.99 -24.02 36.19
CA VAL A 164 -10.30 -23.12 37.14
C VAL A 164 -10.51 -21.65 36.81
N PHE A 165 -10.68 -21.33 35.54
CA PHE A 165 -10.74 -19.95 35.06
C PHE A 165 -12.16 -19.49 34.72
N ASP A 166 -13.16 -20.37 34.75
CA ASP A 166 -14.53 -20.01 34.34
C ASP A 166 -15.16 -18.99 35.29
N GLU A 167 -14.88 -19.08 36.59
CA GLU A 167 -15.39 -18.11 37.57
C GLU A 167 -14.76 -16.73 37.36
N THR A 168 -13.44 -16.67 37.17
CA THR A 168 -12.71 -15.43 36.90
C THR A 168 -13.06 -14.84 35.53
N PHE A 169 -13.26 -15.67 34.50
CA PHE A 169 -13.62 -15.20 33.17
C PHE A 169 -15.06 -14.70 33.12
N ASN A 170 -15.99 -15.32 33.83
CA ASN A 170 -17.35 -14.80 33.94
C ASN A 170 -17.45 -13.49 34.73
N GLU A 171 -16.55 -13.25 35.70
CA GLU A 171 -16.53 -12.00 36.46
C GLU A 171 -15.95 -10.82 35.67
N TYR A 172 -14.92 -11.06 34.84
CA TYR A 172 -14.16 -9.99 34.18
C TYR A 172 -14.27 -9.94 32.64
N LEU A 173 -14.74 -10.99 31.97
CA LEU A 173 -14.89 -11.04 30.50
C LEU A 173 -16.37 -11.15 30.09
N HIS A 174 -16.77 -10.27 29.16
CA HIS A 174 -18.12 -10.26 28.61
C HIS A 174 -18.39 -11.35 27.56
N ASP A 175 -17.35 -11.79 26.85
CA ASP A 175 -17.40 -12.86 25.84
C ASP A 175 -16.01 -13.49 25.74
N TYR A 176 -15.91 -14.81 25.86
CA TYR A 176 -14.63 -15.54 25.76
C TYR A 176 -14.79 -16.81 24.92
N LYS A 177 -13.81 -17.05 24.05
CA LYS A 177 -13.77 -18.24 23.19
C LYS A 177 -12.38 -18.87 23.24
N LEU A 178 -12.33 -20.09 23.77
CA LEU A 178 -11.10 -20.89 23.74
C LEU A 178 -10.73 -21.16 22.28
N THR A 179 -9.57 -20.65 21.86
CA THR A 179 -9.15 -20.72 20.45
C THR A 179 -8.28 -21.95 20.19
N ASN A 180 -7.33 -22.26 21.08
CA ASN A 180 -6.41 -23.38 20.93
C ASN A 180 -5.79 -23.75 22.30
N VAL A 181 -5.51 -25.03 22.51
CA VAL A 181 -4.77 -25.58 23.66
C VAL A 181 -3.57 -26.34 23.10
N GLU A 182 -2.37 -25.85 23.39
CA GLU A 182 -1.11 -26.48 22.96
C GLU A 182 -0.26 -26.78 24.19
N THR A 183 0.41 -27.93 24.19
CA THR A 183 1.40 -28.25 25.22
C THR A 183 2.65 -27.40 25.00
N THR A 184 2.97 -26.53 25.95
CA THR A 184 4.20 -25.74 25.89
C THR A 184 5.37 -26.62 26.35
N ASN A 185 6.42 -26.72 25.53
CA ASN A 185 7.67 -27.42 25.82
C ASN A 185 7.53 -28.91 26.21
N LEU A 186 7.24 -29.81 25.25
CA LEU A 186 7.69 -31.23 25.21
C LEU A 186 8.11 -31.87 26.57
N GLY A 187 7.28 -31.72 27.60
CA GLY A 187 7.51 -32.21 28.97
C GLY A 187 8.68 -31.64 29.80
N THR A 188 9.08 -30.35 29.77
CA THR A 188 10.13 -29.88 30.72
C THR A 188 10.03 -28.54 31.44
N MET A 189 9.11 -27.60 31.15
CA MET A 189 8.89 -26.47 32.07
C MET A 189 7.58 -25.72 31.81
N TYR A 190 6.78 -25.56 32.86
CA TYR A 190 5.61 -24.67 32.90
C TYR A 190 6.07 -23.21 32.99
N GLN A 191 5.69 -22.40 32.00
CA GLN A 191 5.76 -20.94 32.09
C GLN A 191 4.78 -20.24 31.18
#